data_AF-A0A851N4H8-F1
#
_entry.id   AF-A0A851N4H8-F1
#
_cell.length_a   1.000
_cell.length_b   1.000
_cell.length_c   1.000
_cell.angle_alpha   90.00
_cell.angle_beta   90.00
_cell.angle_gamma   90.00
#
_symmetry.space_group_name_H-M   'P 1'
#
loop_
_entity.id
_entity.type
_entity.pdbx_description
1 polymer ?
#
loop_
_entity_poly.entity_id
_entity_poly.type
_entity_poly.pdbx_seq_one_letter_code
_entity_poly.pdbx_strand_id
1 'polypeptide(L)'
;LQEPESPEVLQLRLAAARIPEVPFALSSSAAVRAHYGVTAATITVFRRVDKDRRDLDVESEEIDAEKMGRFIRMNELRMVTEYNPMTAVGVMQSSIPLHLLLITDMKSPEHPERMRRYRAAAELFEGKILFLLLDINLKSNEQVMKFFKLKKSQLPALAIFHTPDEERDVLPLDEVSIERVQDFCNAFLQ
;
A
#
# COMPACT_ATOMS: atom_id res chain seq x y z
N LEU A 1 -20.53 26.55 8.41
CA LEU A 1 -20.29 25.21 8.99
C LEU A 1 -19.12 25.36 9.93
N GLN A 2 -19.37 25.28 11.24
CA GLN A 2 -18.30 25.31 12.24
C GLN A 2 -17.61 23.95 12.17
N GLU A 3 -16.30 23.93 11.91
CA GLU A 3 -15.55 22.68 11.90
C GLU A 3 -15.58 22.06 13.30
N PRO A 4 -15.65 20.72 13.43
CA PRO A 4 -15.69 20.09 14.74
C PRO A 4 -14.36 20.31 15.49
N GLU A 5 -14.43 20.82 16.72
CA GLU A 5 -13.25 21.17 17.56
C GLU A 5 -13.01 20.14 18.68
N SER A 6 -13.28 18.85 18.46
CA SER A 6 -13.04 17.84 19.50
C SER A 6 -11.54 17.51 19.63
N PRO A 7 -11.08 17.01 20.80
CA PRO A 7 -9.69 16.60 21.00
C PRO A 7 -9.20 15.60 19.93
N GLU A 8 -10.06 14.68 19.50
CA GLU A 8 -9.77 13.66 18.50
C GLU A 8 -9.56 14.28 17.12
N VAL A 9 -10.33 15.32 16.77
CA VAL A 9 -10.13 16.06 15.51
C VAL A 9 -8.80 16.80 15.50
N LEU A 10 -8.37 17.36 16.64
CA LEU A 10 -7.05 17.97 16.75
C LEU A 10 -5.93 16.92 16.54
N GLN A 11 -6.04 15.76 17.18
CA GLN A 11 -5.09 14.65 16.98
C GLN A 11 -5.08 14.17 15.52
N LEU A 12 -6.23 14.05 14.87
CA LEU A 12 -6.33 13.66 13.47
C LEU A 12 -5.64 14.67 12.55
N ARG A 13 -5.79 15.98 12.80
CA ARG A 13 -5.09 17.03 12.03
C ARG A 13 -3.57 16.95 12.19
N LEU A 14 -3.09 16.71 13.41
CA LEU A 14 -1.68 16.49 13.68
C LEU A 14 -1.15 15.24 12.98
N ALA A 15 -1.94 14.16 12.94
CA ALA A 15 -1.60 12.96 12.20
C ALA A 15 -1.53 13.23 10.68
N ALA A 16 -2.56 13.87 10.12
CA ALA A 16 -2.64 14.22 8.70
C ALA A 16 -1.46 15.10 8.24
N ALA A 17 -1.03 16.06 9.06
CA ALA A 17 0.12 16.90 8.78
C ALA A 17 1.44 16.11 8.64
N ARG A 18 1.54 14.91 9.23
CA ARG A 18 2.71 14.02 9.13
C ARG A 18 2.66 13.10 7.91
N ILE A 19 1.51 12.98 7.25
CA ILE A 19 1.26 12.10 6.10
C ILE A 19 0.56 12.85 4.94
N PRO A 20 1.12 13.98 4.45
CA PRO A 20 0.47 14.87 3.48
C PRO A 20 0.11 14.19 2.15
N GLU A 21 0.72 13.04 1.86
CA GLU A 21 0.46 12.24 0.67
C GLU A 21 -0.86 11.44 0.72
N VAL A 22 -1.49 11.34 1.90
CA VAL A 22 -2.78 10.65 2.09
C VAL A 22 -3.92 11.68 2.08
N PRO A 23 -4.96 11.52 1.26
CA PRO A 23 -6.11 12.42 1.28
C PRO A 23 -6.99 12.15 2.50
N PHE A 24 -7.41 13.22 3.17
CA PHE A 24 -8.29 13.18 4.34
C PHE A 24 -9.63 13.85 4.07
N ALA A 25 -10.67 13.32 4.71
CA ALA A 25 -11.95 13.95 4.84
C ALA A 25 -12.42 13.85 6.29
N LEU A 26 -13.17 14.87 6.74
CA LEU A 26 -13.78 14.90 8.07
C LEU A 26 -15.29 15.11 7.89
N SER A 27 -16.09 14.35 8.64
CA SER A 27 -17.54 14.51 8.63
C SER A 27 -18.14 14.29 10.01
N SER A 28 -19.03 15.20 10.42
CA SER A 28 -19.87 15.06 11.61
C SER A 28 -21.32 14.70 11.26
N SER A 29 -21.63 14.43 9.99
CA SER A 29 -22.98 14.15 9.50
C SER A 29 -23.50 12.79 9.97
N ALA A 30 -24.69 12.79 10.57
CA ALA A 30 -25.38 11.56 10.96
C ALA A 30 -25.70 10.65 9.75
N ALA A 31 -25.98 11.24 8.58
CA ALA A 31 -26.23 10.48 7.36
C ALA A 31 -24.97 9.73 6.88
N VAL A 32 -23.80 10.35 7.00
CA VAL A 32 -22.52 9.71 6.66
C VAL A 32 -22.21 8.57 7.63
N ARG A 33 -22.40 8.79 8.94
CA ARG A 33 -22.25 7.75 9.96
C ARG A 33 -23.17 6.55 9.70
N ALA A 34 -24.44 6.80 9.43
CA ALA A 34 -25.42 5.75 9.13
C ALA A 34 -25.05 4.99 7.85
N HIS A 35 -24.62 5.68 6.79
CA HIS A 35 -24.23 5.06 5.52
C HIS A 35 -23.08 4.05 5.69
N TYR A 36 -22.09 4.37 6.53
CA TYR A 36 -20.95 3.48 6.80
C TYR A 36 -21.13 2.57 8.02
N GLY A 37 -22.26 2.65 8.74
CA GLY A 37 -22.51 1.85 9.93
C GLY A 37 -21.58 2.18 11.10
N VAL A 38 -21.17 3.44 11.23
CA VAL A 38 -20.28 3.92 12.30
C VAL A 38 -21.11 4.48 13.45
N THR A 39 -20.92 3.96 14.66
CA THR A 39 -21.71 4.31 15.86
C THR A 39 -20.98 5.20 16.88
N ALA A 40 -19.65 5.28 16.80
CA ALA A 40 -18.78 6.11 17.64
C ALA A 40 -17.90 7.03 16.76
N ALA A 41 -17.14 7.95 17.33
CA ALA A 41 -16.08 8.61 16.57
C ALA A 41 -15.09 7.56 16.05
N THR A 42 -14.82 7.58 14.75
CA THR A 42 -14.04 6.53 14.08
C THR A 42 -13.20 7.13 12.98
N ILE A 43 -11.96 6.65 12.86
CA ILE A 43 -11.13 6.85 11.68
C ILE A 43 -11.33 5.65 10.76
N THR A 44 -11.76 5.93 9.53
CA THR A 44 -11.95 4.90 8.50
C THR A 44 -10.95 5.09 7.37
N VAL A 45 -10.20 4.04 7.05
CA VAL A 45 -9.36 3.95 5.86
C VAL A 45 -10.10 3.13 4.80
N PHE A 46 -10.43 3.78 3.68
CA PHE A 46 -11.03 3.13 2.51
C PHE A 46 -9.94 2.74 1.52
N ARG A 47 -9.90 1.47 1.13
CA ARG A 47 -8.92 0.95 0.18
C ARG A 47 -9.60 0.66 -1.15
N ARG A 48 -9.19 1.38 -2.19
CA ARG A 48 -9.73 1.16 -3.54
C ARG A 48 -9.21 -0.15 -4.13
N VAL A 49 -7.94 -0.48 -3.89
CA VAL A 49 -7.24 -1.59 -4.58
C VAL A 49 -7.86 -2.95 -4.31
N ASP A 50 -8.29 -3.21 -3.08
CA ASP A 50 -8.90 -4.47 -2.62
C ASP A 50 -10.35 -4.31 -2.16
N LYS A 51 -10.93 -3.12 -2.36
CA LYS A 51 -12.30 -2.73 -1.97
C LYS A 51 -12.59 -2.95 -0.49
N ASP A 52 -11.56 -2.85 0.34
CA ASP A 52 -11.64 -3.11 1.78
C ASP A 52 -11.75 -1.81 2.60
N ARG A 53 -12.17 -1.96 3.86
CA ARG A 53 -12.35 -0.87 4.82
C ARG A 53 -11.76 -1.25 6.17
N ARG A 54 -11.00 -0.33 6.76
CA ARG A 54 -10.43 -0.51 8.10
C ARG A 54 -10.87 0.63 9.01
N ASP A 55 -11.48 0.27 10.13
CA ASP A 55 -12.03 1.21 11.11
C ASP A 55 -11.18 1.17 12.39
N LEU A 56 -10.97 2.35 12.97
CA LEU A 56 -10.37 2.54 14.29
C LEU A 56 -11.33 3.38 15.13
N ASP A 57 -11.90 2.77 16.17
CA ASP A 57 -12.64 3.49 17.21
C ASP A 57 -11.67 4.38 17.98
N VAL A 58 -11.93 5.69 18.02
CA VAL A 58 -11.08 6.67 18.72
C VAL A 58 -11.64 7.12 20.06
N GLU A 59 -12.82 6.63 20.45
CA GLU A 59 -13.42 6.90 21.77
C GLU A 59 -13.03 5.85 22.81
N SER A 60 -12.77 4.61 22.36
CA SER A 60 -12.52 3.47 23.26
C SER A 60 -11.10 3.43 23.85
N GLU A 61 -10.15 4.19 23.31
CA GLU A 61 -8.74 4.18 23.72
C GLU A 61 -8.15 5.60 23.77
N GLU A 62 -7.13 5.84 24.58
CA GLU A 62 -6.32 7.07 24.48
C GLU A 62 -5.53 7.05 23.17
N ILE A 63 -6.15 7.51 22.07
CA ILE A 63 -5.54 7.57 20.75
C ILE A 63 -4.98 8.98 20.48
N ASP A 64 -3.66 9.07 20.38
CA ASP A 64 -2.96 10.28 19.97
C ASP A 64 -2.68 10.29 18.45
N ALA A 65 -2.18 11.43 17.96
CA ALA A 65 -1.81 11.62 16.55
C ALA A 65 -0.79 10.59 16.04
N GLU A 66 0.07 10.03 16.90
CA GLU A 66 1.04 9.02 16.51
C GLU A 66 0.37 7.68 16.27
N LYS A 67 -0.52 7.25 17.17
CA LYS A 67 -1.32 6.03 17.02
C LYS A 67 -2.26 6.12 15.82
N MET A 68 -2.93 7.26 15.61
CA MET A 68 -3.74 7.51 14.41
C MET A 68 -2.90 7.40 13.14
N GLY A 69 -1.75 8.08 13.11
CA GLY A 69 -0.84 8.04 11.97
C GLY A 69 -0.33 6.64 11.67
N ARG A 70 0.02 5.86 12.70
CA ARG A 70 0.41 4.46 12.56
C ARG A 70 -0.72 3.59 12.00
N PHE A 71 -1.93 3.72 12.52
CA PHE A 71 -3.09 3.01 11.99
C PHE A 71 -3.30 3.32 10.50
N ILE A 72 -3.23 4.59 10.11
CA ILE A 72 -3.41 5.00 8.72
C ILE A 72 -2.29 4.44 7.84
N ARG A 73 -1.02 4.59 8.23
CA ARG A 73 0.12 4.08 7.45
C ARG A 73 0.12 2.56 7.32
N MET A 74 -0.28 1.85 8.38
CA MET A 74 -0.37 0.39 8.38
C MET A 74 -1.51 -0.11 7.49
N ASN A 75 -2.58 0.68 7.35
CA ASN A 75 -3.79 0.28 6.65
C ASN A 75 -4.00 0.96 5.31
N GLU A 76 -3.17 1.90 4.89
CA GLU A 76 -3.25 2.44 3.54
C GLU A 76 -2.70 1.42 2.54
N LEU A 77 -3.46 1.17 1.47
CA LEU A 77 -2.96 0.48 0.30
C LEU A 77 -3.24 1.36 -0.93
N ARG A 78 -2.17 1.72 -1.63
CA ARG A 78 -2.19 2.53 -2.85
C ARG A 78 -2.10 1.61 -4.07
N MET A 79 -2.39 2.17 -5.24
CA MET A 79 -2.26 1.46 -6.52
C MET A 79 -0.88 0.81 -6.69
N VAL A 80 0.18 1.49 -6.23
CA VAL A 80 1.48 0.87 -5.95
C VAL A 80 1.87 1.25 -4.53
N THR A 81 2.00 0.25 -3.66
CA THR A 81 2.33 0.43 -2.24
C THR A 81 3.80 0.15 -1.99
N GLU A 82 4.51 1.06 -1.33
CA GLU A 82 5.88 0.78 -0.90
C GLU A 82 5.88 -0.30 0.19
N TYR A 83 6.68 -1.34 0.01
CA TYR A 83 6.86 -2.40 0.99
C TYR A 83 7.97 -2.04 1.97
N ASN A 84 7.59 -1.93 3.24
CA ASN A 84 8.49 -1.75 4.38
C ASN A 84 7.83 -2.36 5.64
N PRO A 85 8.53 -2.42 6.79
CA PRO A 85 7.97 -3.05 7.99
C PRO A 85 6.64 -2.45 8.48
N MET A 86 6.35 -1.17 8.20
CA MET A 86 5.09 -0.54 8.59
C MET A 86 3.92 -1.00 7.69
N THR A 87 4.14 -1.02 6.37
CA THR A 87 3.09 -1.37 5.40
C THR A 87 2.90 -2.88 5.24
N ALA A 88 3.88 -3.69 5.63
CA ALA A 88 3.85 -5.15 5.51
C ALA A 88 2.60 -5.77 6.15
N VAL A 89 2.14 -5.26 7.29
CA VAL A 89 0.93 -5.76 7.95
C VAL A 89 -0.31 -5.55 7.07
N GLY A 90 -0.50 -4.35 6.53
CA GLY A 90 -1.64 -4.04 5.65
C GLY A 90 -1.61 -4.83 4.36
N VAL A 91 -0.42 -5.03 3.77
CA VAL A 91 -0.22 -5.86 2.57
C VAL A 91 -0.62 -7.30 2.84
N MET A 92 -0.13 -7.91 3.94
CA MET A 92 -0.47 -9.30 4.29
C MET A 92 -1.94 -9.48 4.70
N GLN A 93 -2.63 -8.42 5.11
CA GLN A 93 -4.06 -8.43 5.44
C GLN A 93 -4.98 -8.16 4.24
N SER A 94 -4.41 -7.88 3.06
CA SER A 94 -5.22 -7.66 1.85
C SER A 94 -5.95 -8.94 1.45
N SER A 95 -7.13 -8.77 0.85
CA SER A 95 -7.92 -9.88 0.29
C SER A 95 -7.38 -10.37 -1.06
N ILE A 96 -6.44 -9.64 -1.66
CA ILE A 96 -5.80 -10.00 -2.94
C ILE A 96 -4.58 -10.89 -2.64
N PRO A 97 -4.63 -12.19 -2.96
CA PRO A 97 -3.56 -13.13 -2.58
C PRO A 97 -2.32 -13.04 -3.47
N LEU A 98 -2.45 -12.45 -4.67
CA LEU A 98 -1.39 -12.38 -5.66
C LEU A 98 -0.68 -11.03 -5.59
N HIS A 99 0.61 -11.04 -5.29
CA HIS A 99 1.43 -9.86 -5.14
C HIS A 99 2.46 -9.78 -6.27
N LEU A 100 2.61 -8.61 -6.87
CA LEU A 100 3.70 -8.29 -7.78
C LEU A 100 4.58 -7.23 -7.14
N LEU A 101 5.87 -7.52 -6.99
CA LEU A 101 6.87 -6.61 -6.47
C LEU A 101 7.75 -6.09 -7.61
N LEU A 102 7.88 -4.77 -7.72
CA LEU A 102 9.02 -4.15 -8.40
C LEU A 102 10.15 -3.94 -7.39
N ILE A 103 11.23 -4.71 -7.54
CA ILE A 103 12.41 -4.64 -6.70
C ILE A 103 13.45 -3.76 -7.40
N THR A 104 13.81 -2.62 -6.80
CA THR A 104 14.60 -1.61 -7.50
C THR A 104 15.37 -0.68 -6.56
N ASP A 105 16.35 0.04 -7.11
CA ASP A 105 16.97 1.19 -6.46
C ASP A 105 16.11 2.43 -6.69
N MET A 106 15.46 2.92 -5.63
CA MET A 106 14.63 4.13 -5.72
C MET A 106 15.43 5.42 -5.91
N LYS A 107 16.76 5.38 -5.73
CA LYS A 107 17.67 6.51 -5.95
C LYS A 107 18.18 6.58 -7.40
N SER A 108 17.90 5.56 -8.22
CA SER A 108 18.32 5.57 -9.63
C SER A 108 17.60 6.69 -10.40
N PRO A 109 18.27 7.39 -11.33
CA PRO A 109 17.66 8.48 -12.08
C PRO A 109 16.52 8.01 -13.00
N GLU A 110 16.48 6.73 -13.35
CA GLU A 110 15.41 6.11 -14.14
C GLU A 110 14.16 5.78 -13.30
N HIS A 111 14.25 5.85 -11.96
CA HIS A 111 13.16 5.50 -11.05
C HIS A 111 11.84 6.23 -11.35
N PRO A 112 11.79 7.55 -11.62
CA PRO A 112 10.54 8.24 -11.91
C PRO A 112 9.78 7.69 -13.12
N GLU A 113 10.47 7.45 -14.24
CA GLU A 113 9.84 6.91 -15.46
C GLU A 113 9.47 5.43 -15.29
N ARG A 114 10.33 4.65 -14.62
CA ARG A 114 10.03 3.26 -14.22
C ARG A 114 8.73 3.19 -13.42
N MET A 115 8.57 4.05 -12.43
CA MET A 115 7.38 4.11 -11.58
C MET A 115 6.14 4.58 -12.33
N ARG A 116 6.27 5.51 -13.28
CA ARG A 116 5.15 5.93 -14.13
C ARG A 116 4.57 4.74 -14.90
N ARG A 117 5.43 3.95 -15.53
CA ARG A 117 5.00 2.77 -16.31
C ARG A 117 4.49 1.65 -15.43
N TYR A 118 5.14 1.42 -14.29
CA TYR A 118 4.71 0.40 -13.34
C TYR A 118 3.32 0.71 -12.77
N ARG A 119 3.02 1.98 -12.45
CA ARG A 119 1.67 2.41 -12.04
C ARG A 119 0.64 2.25 -13.15
N ALA A 120 0.99 2.59 -14.40
CA ALA A 120 0.10 2.39 -15.54
C ALA A 120 -0.24 0.91 -15.75
N ALA A 121 0.73 0.01 -15.54
CA ALA A 121 0.49 -1.43 -15.57
C ALA A 121 -0.40 -1.89 -14.40
N ALA A 122 -0.20 -1.34 -13.19
CA ALA A 122 -0.99 -1.68 -12.00
C ALA A 122 -2.50 -1.45 -12.20
N GLU A 123 -2.89 -0.38 -12.89
CA GLU A 123 -4.29 -0.07 -13.18
C GLU A 123 -5.00 -1.18 -13.96
N LEU A 124 -4.27 -1.94 -14.78
CA LEU A 124 -4.82 -3.05 -15.57
C LEU A 124 -5.18 -4.28 -14.72
N PHE A 125 -4.63 -4.34 -13.50
CA PHE A 125 -4.79 -5.45 -12.56
C PHE A 125 -5.47 -5.03 -11.25
N GLU A 126 -6.13 -3.87 -11.21
CA GLU A 126 -6.88 -3.40 -10.04
C GLU A 126 -7.86 -4.50 -9.54
N GLY A 127 -7.79 -4.82 -8.24
CA GLY A 127 -8.60 -5.87 -7.63
C GLY A 127 -8.16 -7.31 -7.91
N LYS A 128 -7.09 -7.52 -8.69
CA LYS A 128 -6.58 -8.86 -9.08
C LYS A 128 -5.18 -9.14 -8.58
N ILE A 129 -4.28 -8.15 -8.67
CA ILE A 129 -2.89 -8.27 -8.25
C ILE A 129 -2.53 -7.05 -7.42
N LEU A 130 -1.93 -7.25 -6.26
CA LEU A 130 -1.45 -6.17 -5.42
C LEU A 130 -0.04 -5.76 -5.87
N PHE A 131 0.11 -4.52 -6.32
CA PHE A 131 1.38 -4.00 -6.81
C PHE A 131 2.17 -3.34 -5.67
N LEU A 132 3.40 -3.79 -5.52
CA LEU A 132 4.31 -3.42 -4.44
C LEU A 132 5.61 -2.87 -5.00
N LEU A 133 6.18 -1.88 -4.33
CA LEU A 133 7.51 -1.34 -4.62
C LEU A 133 8.45 -1.70 -3.47
N LEU A 134 9.57 -2.33 -3.78
CA LEU A 134 10.58 -2.69 -2.79
C LEU A 134 11.90 -1.96 -3.06
N ASP A 135 12.27 -1.05 -2.16
CA ASP A 135 13.54 -0.36 -2.20
C ASP A 135 14.67 -1.25 -1.67
N ILE A 136 15.73 -1.41 -2.45
CA ILE A 136 16.93 -2.15 -2.04
C ILE A 136 17.85 -1.35 -1.12
N ASN A 137 17.62 -0.04 -0.97
CA ASN A 137 18.38 0.78 -0.04
C ASN A 137 17.94 0.58 1.42
N LEU A 138 16.77 -0.03 1.65
CA LEU A 138 16.28 -0.38 2.97
C LEU A 138 16.83 -1.73 3.41
N LYS A 139 17.68 -1.74 4.45
CA LYS A 139 18.27 -2.98 5.00
C LYS A 139 17.23 -4.03 5.41
N SER A 140 16.05 -3.59 5.88
CA SER A 140 14.93 -4.47 6.24
C SER A 140 14.45 -5.34 5.07
N ASN A 141 14.72 -4.94 3.83
CA ASN A 141 14.25 -5.62 2.64
C ASN A 141 15.23 -6.67 2.10
N GLU A 142 16.41 -6.83 2.70
CA GLU A 142 17.38 -7.87 2.32
C GLU A 142 16.81 -9.29 2.43
N GLN A 143 15.94 -9.52 3.42
CA GLN A 143 15.30 -10.83 3.61
C GLN A 143 14.34 -11.16 2.47
N VAL A 144 13.64 -10.16 1.92
CA VAL A 144 12.75 -10.34 0.77
C VAL A 144 13.54 -10.66 -0.48
N MET A 145 14.69 -10.00 -0.71
CA MET A 145 15.57 -10.37 -1.83
C MET A 145 16.07 -11.82 -1.73
N LYS A 146 16.44 -12.27 -0.52
CA LYS A 146 16.85 -13.66 -0.28
C LYS A 146 15.72 -14.64 -0.55
N PHE A 147 14.50 -14.31 -0.13
CA PHE A 147 13.31 -15.11 -0.41
C PHE A 147 13.15 -15.32 -1.92
N PHE A 148 13.18 -14.25 -2.72
CA PHE A 148 13.12 -14.33 -4.18
C PHE A 148 14.41 -14.78 -4.86
N LYS A 149 15.45 -15.14 -4.09
CA LYS A 149 16.77 -15.57 -4.59
C LYS A 149 17.42 -14.59 -5.58
N LEU A 150 17.13 -13.28 -5.42
CA LEU A 150 17.63 -12.23 -6.29
C LEU A 150 18.94 -11.63 -5.76
N LYS A 151 19.85 -11.30 -6.69
CA LYS A 151 21.08 -10.54 -6.43
C LYS A 151 20.90 -9.10 -6.90
N LYS A 152 21.65 -8.17 -6.29
CA LYS A 152 21.65 -6.75 -6.70
C LYS A 152 22.00 -6.53 -8.17
N SER A 153 22.83 -7.40 -8.75
CA SER A 153 23.22 -7.35 -10.17
C SER A 153 22.11 -7.72 -11.15
N GLN A 154 20.96 -8.22 -10.67
CA GLN A 154 19.81 -8.61 -11.48
C GLN A 154 18.69 -7.56 -11.42
N LEU A 155 18.97 -6.39 -10.84
CA LEU A 155 17.97 -5.35 -10.61
C LEU A 155 18.00 -4.28 -11.70
N PRO A 156 16.86 -3.66 -12.05
CA PRO A 156 15.52 -3.90 -11.48
C PRO A 156 14.95 -5.28 -11.85
N ALA A 157 14.07 -5.80 -11.00
CA ALA A 157 13.39 -7.07 -11.25
C ALA A 157 11.92 -7.01 -10.83
N LEU A 158 11.08 -7.77 -11.53
CA LEU A 158 9.76 -8.14 -11.04
C LEU A 158 9.86 -9.44 -10.27
N ALA A 159 9.08 -9.55 -9.20
CA ALA A 159 8.87 -10.79 -8.49
C ALA A 159 7.37 -10.94 -8.23
N ILE A 160 6.79 -12.03 -8.70
CA ILE A 160 5.38 -12.35 -8.45
C ILE A 160 5.31 -13.46 -7.40
N PHE A 161 4.31 -13.37 -6.52
CA PHE A 161 4.16 -14.24 -5.37
C PHE A 161 2.69 -14.47 -5.08
N HIS A 162 2.29 -15.74 -5.02
CA HIS A 162 0.98 -16.15 -4.57
C HIS A 162 1.06 -16.54 -3.09
N THR A 163 0.35 -15.79 -2.25
CA THR A 163 0.47 -15.91 -0.78
C THR A 163 0.03 -17.27 -0.21
N PRO A 164 -1.07 -17.90 -0.68
CA PRO A 164 -1.57 -19.15 -0.10
C PRO A 164 -0.66 -20.37 -0.22
N ASP A 165 0.04 -20.54 -1.35
CA ASP A 165 0.87 -21.72 -1.66
C ASP A 165 2.36 -21.40 -1.81
N GLU A 166 2.72 -20.13 -1.63
CA GLU A 166 4.06 -19.58 -1.79
C GLU A 166 4.67 -19.74 -3.19
N GLU A 167 3.83 -19.98 -4.20
CA GLU A 167 4.29 -20.02 -5.59
C GLU A 167 4.85 -18.66 -5.99
N ARG A 168 5.97 -18.66 -6.71
CA ARG A 168 6.66 -17.43 -7.08
C ARG A 168 7.47 -17.59 -8.35
N ASP A 169 7.59 -16.48 -9.06
CA ASP A 169 8.50 -16.35 -10.18
C ASP A 169 9.22 -14.99 -10.13
N VAL A 170 10.35 -14.89 -10.82
CA VAL A 170 11.17 -13.68 -10.89
C VAL A 170 11.58 -13.37 -12.32
N LEU A 171 11.50 -12.10 -12.69
CA LEU A 171 11.91 -11.59 -13.98
C LEU A 171 12.86 -10.41 -13.79
N PRO A 172 14.18 -10.61 -13.94
CA PRO A 172 15.13 -9.52 -14.13
C PRO A 172 14.75 -8.69 -15.37
N LEU A 173 14.89 -7.37 -15.27
CA LEU A 173 14.52 -6.44 -16.33
C LEU A 173 15.66 -5.46 -16.61
N ASP A 174 15.89 -5.17 -17.88
CA ASP A 174 16.69 -4.01 -18.27
C ASP A 174 15.87 -2.72 -18.10
N GLU A 175 14.59 -2.79 -18.49
CA GLU A 175 13.64 -1.67 -18.43
C GLU A 175 12.23 -2.18 -18.09
N VAL A 176 11.46 -1.36 -17.36
CA VAL A 176 10.04 -1.62 -17.10
C VAL A 176 9.20 -1.02 -18.22
N SER A 177 8.41 -1.86 -18.88
CA SER A 177 7.33 -1.47 -19.78
C SER A 177 6.01 -2.09 -19.33
N ILE A 178 4.90 -1.51 -19.78
CA ILE A 178 3.55 -2.03 -19.44
C ILE A 178 3.39 -3.45 -19.99
N GLU A 179 3.77 -3.68 -21.24
CA GLU A 179 3.71 -4.98 -21.92
C GLU A 179 4.48 -6.06 -21.15
N ARG A 180 5.74 -5.79 -20.77
CA ARG A 180 6.54 -6.78 -20.03
C ARG A 180 5.95 -7.13 -18.66
N VAL A 181 5.34 -6.17 -17.98
CA VAL A 181 4.63 -6.43 -16.72
C VAL A 181 3.40 -7.30 -16.98
N GLN A 182 2.62 -6.98 -18.01
CA GLN A 182 1.42 -7.75 -18.36
C GLN A 182 1.75 -9.17 -18.76
N ASP A 183 2.75 -9.37 -19.63
CA ASP A 183 3.18 -10.69 -20.10
C ASP A 183 3.64 -11.55 -18.94
N PHE A 184 4.43 -10.98 -18.03
CA PHE A 184 4.91 -11.69 -16.85
C PHE A 184 3.76 -12.11 -15.92
N CYS A 185 2.84 -11.19 -15.62
CA CYS A 185 1.66 -11.52 -14.82
C CYS A 185 0.77 -12.57 -15.48
N ASN A 186 0.52 -12.45 -16.79
CA ASN A 186 -0.33 -13.37 -17.53
C ASN A 186 0.29 -14.76 -17.66
N ALA A 187 1.61 -14.85 -17.79
CA ALA A 187 2.32 -16.13 -17.82
C ALA A 187 2.23 -16.86 -16.48
N PHE A 188 2.28 -16.14 -15.35
CA PHE A 188 2.12 -16.73 -14.02
C PHE A 188 0.68 -17.18 -13.71
N LEU A 189 -0.32 -16.54 -14.32
CA LEU A 189 -1.74 -16.84 -14.11
C LEU A 189 -2.26 -18.04 -14.94
N GLN A 190 -1.43 -18.62 -15.82
CA GLN A 190 -1.77 -19.77 -16.67
C GLN A 190 -1.56 -21.09 -15.94
#